data_AF-A0A2L0N3Q2-F1
#
_entry.id   AF-A0A2L0N3Q2-F1
#
_cell.length_a   1.000
_cell.length_b   1.000
_cell.length_c   1.000
_cell.angle_alpha   90.00
_cell.angle_beta   90.00
_cell.angle_gamma   90.00
#
_symmetry.space_group_name_H-M   'P 1'
#
loop_
_entity.id
_entity.type
_entity.pdbx_description
1 polymer ?
#
loop_
_entity_poly.entity_id
_entity_poly.type
_entity_poly.pdbx_seq_one_letter_code
_entity_poly.pdbx_strand_id
1 'polypeptide(L)'
;MVGIEQNLPVPLPEGDRQSVADLPPLGAGLEDAIKHLLAGRDRDAHLVLAEVGDKLPVHRIPDVVTACQGRGFAVAADALLHSAARRPHDDVLRIVRLFNSAQRYDEADLVLKAATAD
;
A
#
# COMPACT_ATOMS: atom_id res chain seq x y z
N MET A 1 53.97 -22.21 -9.96
CA MET A 1 53.33 -21.64 -8.75
C MET A 1 52.15 -20.81 -9.19
N VAL A 2 50.95 -21.25 -8.85
CA VAL A 2 49.67 -20.62 -9.21
C VAL A 2 49.30 -19.65 -8.07
N GLY A 3 49.07 -18.38 -8.37
CA GLY A 3 48.50 -17.40 -7.44
C GLY A 3 47.07 -17.12 -7.87
N ILE A 4 46.10 -17.64 -7.11
CA ILE A 4 44.68 -17.47 -7.37
C ILE A 4 44.25 -16.19 -6.64
N GLU A 5 43.90 -15.14 -7.39
CA GLU A 5 43.29 -13.95 -6.80
C GLU A 5 41.93 -14.36 -6.22
N GLN A 6 41.82 -14.28 -4.89
CA GLN A 6 40.60 -14.62 -4.18
C GLN A 6 39.56 -13.52 -4.44
N ASN A 7 38.68 -13.80 -5.41
CA ASN A 7 37.43 -13.10 -5.62
C ASN A 7 36.51 -13.39 -4.42
N LEU A 8 36.72 -12.69 -3.31
CA LEU A 8 35.86 -12.75 -2.15
C LEU A 8 34.46 -12.26 -2.55
N PRO A 9 33.39 -13.01 -2.22
CA PRO A 9 32.04 -12.59 -2.53
C PRO A 9 31.75 -11.32 -1.73
N VAL A 10 31.51 -10.21 -2.44
CA VAL A 10 30.95 -8.99 -1.85
C VAL A 10 29.66 -9.39 -1.14
N PRO A 11 29.50 -9.13 0.17
CA PRO A 11 28.22 -9.25 0.82
C PRO A 11 27.24 -8.39 0.03
N LEU A 12 26.21 -9.01 -0.55
CA LEU A 12 25.12 -8.27 -1.19
C LEU A 12 24.67 -7.22 -0.18
N PRO A 13 24.65 -5.92 -0.53
CA PRO A 13 23.96 -4.96 0.31
C PRO A 13 22.57 -5.53 0.49
N GLU A 14 22.17 -5.73 1.74
CA GLU A 14 20.83 -6.08 2.17
C GLU A 14 19.95 -4.89 1.79
N GLY A 15 19.72 -4.78 0.50
CA GLY A 15 18.96 -3.73 -0.12
C GLY A 15 17.52 -3.98 0.28
N ASP A 16 16.87 -2.89 0.66
CA ASP A 16 15.48 -2.66 1.05
C ASP A 16 14.42 -3.11 0.01
N ARG A 17 14.76 -4.13 -0.79
CA ARG A 17 13.86 -4.83 -1.68
C ARG A 17 13.08 -5.80 -0.81
N GLN A 18 12.04 -5.30 -0.13
CA GLN A 18 10.95 -6.18 0.28
C GLN A 18 10.56 -7.01 -0.94
N SER A 19 10.87 -8.30 -0.91
CA SER A 19 10.46 -9.19 -1.99
C SER A 19 8.94 -9.16 -2.04
N VAL A 20 8.35 -9.14 -3.23
CA VAL A 20 6.88 -9.14 -3.38
C VAL A 20 6.21 -10.30 -2.63
N ALA A 21 6.98 -11.36 -2.36
CA ALA A 21 6.61 -12.50 -1.52
C ALA A 21 6.41 -12.18 -0.03
N ASP A 22 7.06 -11.16 0.51
CA ASP A 22 6.96 -10.74 1.92
C ASP A 22 5.87 -9.68 2.16
N LEU A 23 5.22 -9.20 1.08
CA LEU A 23 4.14 -8.23 1.20
C LEU A 23 2.87 -8.89 1.77
N PRO A 24 2.16 -8.20 2.68
CA PRO A 24 0.95 -8.74 3.28
C PRO A 24 -0.10 -9.09 2.20
N PRO A 25 -0.97 -10.07 2.48
CA PRO A 25 -2.03 -10.46 1.57
C PRO A 25 -3.02 -9.30 1.39
N LEU A 26 -3.41 -9.05 0.14
CA LEU A 26 -4.36 -7.99 -0.23
C LEU A 26 -5.80 -8.35 0.14
N GLY A 27 -6.11 -9.65 0.16
CA GLY A 27 -7.47 -10.17 0.35
C GLY A 27 -8.26 -10.21 -0.95
N ALA A 28 -9.24 -11.13 -1.03
CA ALA A 28 -9.92 -11.47 -2.28
C ALA A 28 -10.61 -10.28 -2.98
N GLY A 29 -11.26 -9.39 -2.23
CA GLY A 29 -11.92 -8.21 -2.81
C GLY A 29 -10.96 -7.23 -3.48
N LEU A 30 -9.76 -7.05 -2.92
CA LEU A 30 -8.76 -6.16 -3.49
C LEU A 30 -8.04 -6.81 -4.68
N GLU A 31 -7.81 -8.12 -4.63
CA GLU A 31 -7.32 -8.88 -5.77
C GLU A 31 -8.28 -8.79 -6.96
N ASP A 32 -9.59 -8.87 -6.72
CA ASP A 32 -10.59 -8.70 -7.78
C ASP A 32 -10.58 -7.27 -8.33
N ALA A 33 -10.49 -6.24 -7.50
CA ALA A 33 -10.34 -4.87 -7.98
C ALA A 33 -9.09 -4.69 -8.86
N ILE A 34 -7.98 -5.30 -8.48
CA ILE A 34 -6.74 -5.29 -9.28
C ILE A 34 -6.94 -5.99 -10.62
N LYS A 35 -7.66 -7.12 -10.67
CA LYS A 35 -8.01 -7.78 -11.95
C LYS A 35 -8.85 -6.86 -12.84
N HIS A 36 -9.75 -6.05 -12.25
CA HIS A 36 -10.50 -5.05 -13.00
C HIS A 36 -9.60 -3.94 -13.56
N LEU A 37 -8.65 -3.41 -12.76
CA LEU A 37 -7.66 -2.43 -13.24
C LEU A 37 -6.82 -2.99 -14.39
N LEU A 38 -6.30 -4.22 -14.25
CA LEU A 38 -5.50 -4.87 -15.29
C LEU A 38 -6.28 -5.14 -16.58
N ALA A 39 -7.61 -5.26 -16.49
CA ALA A 39 -8.50 -5.41 -17.63
C ALA A 39 -8.96 -4.07 -18.25
N GLY A 40 -8.45 -2.93 -17.77
CA GLY A 40 -8.87 -1.59 -18.20
C GLY A 40 -10.31 -1.22 -17.79
N ARG A 41 -10.86 -1.92 -16.80
CA ARG A 41 -12.22 -1.68 -16.27
C ARG A 41 -12.13 -0.79 -15.03
N ASP A 42 -11.62 0.42 -15.22
CA ASP A 42 -11.28 1.33 -14.12
C ASP A 42 -12.49 1.68 -13.25
N ARG A 43 -13.67 1.85 -13.85
CA ARG A 43 -14.90 2.15 -13.13
C ARG A 43 -15.31 1.03 -12.17
N ASP A 44 -15.24 -0.23 -12.63
CA ASP A 44 -15.55 -1.39 -11.80
C ASP A 44 -14.52 -1.53 -10.68
N ALA A 45 -13.24 -1.35 -11.01
CA ALA A 45 -12.17 -1.37 -10.03
C ALA A 45 -12.36 -0.33 -8.93
N HIS A 46 -12.70 0.92 -9.29
CA HIS A 46 -12.94 1.98 -8.31
C HIS A 46 -14.12 1.69 -7.39
N LEU A 47 -15.20 1.09 -7.89
CA LEU A 47 -16.33 0.67 -7.05
C LEU A 47 -15.92 -0.39 -6.05
N VAL A 48 -15.20 -1.43 -6.50
CA VAL A 48 -14.72 -2.49 -5.60
C VAL A 48 -13.69 -1.93 -4.61
N LEU A 49 -12.79 -1.05 -5.03
CA LEU A 49 -11.80 -0.40 -4.15
C LEU A 49 -12.46 0.47 -3.08
N ALA A 50 -13.52 1.20 -3.42
CA ALA A 50 -14.27 1.98 -2.45
C ALA A 50 -14.97 1.07 -1.43
N GLU A 51 -15.61 -0.01 -1.88
CA GLU A 51 -16.28 -0.96 -0.98
C GLU A 51 -15.29 -1.68 -0.05
N VAL A 52 -14.18 -2.17 -0.60
CA VAL A 52 -13.10 -2.79 0.18
C VAL A 52 -12.51 -1.77 1.15
N GLY A 53 -12.23 -0.57 0.64
CA GLY A 53 -11.67 0.55 1.38
C GLY A 53 -12.54 0.99 2.54
N ASP A 54 -13.87 0.84 2.49
CA ASP A 54 -14.78 1.16 3.60
C ASP A 54 -14.87 0.02 4.62
N LYS A 55 -14.82 -1.24 4.16
CA LYS A 55 -14.94 -2.43 5.02
C LYS A 55 -13.64 -2.84 5.70
N LEU A 56 -12.49 -2.34 5.22
CA LEU A 56 -11.20 -2.74 5.75
C LEU A 56 -11.05 -2.32 7.23
N PRO A 57 -10.53 -3.18 8.12
CA PRO A 57 -10.22 -2.74 9.48
C PRO A 57 -9.18 -1.63 9.45
N VAL A 58 -9.35 -0.58 10.28
CA VAL A 58 -8.44 0.58 10.34
C VAL A 58 -6.96 0.17 10.46
N HIS A 59 -6.67 -0.83 11.30
CA HIS A 59 -5.30 -1.31 11.53
C HIS A 59 -4.66 -1.99 10.31
N ARG A 60 -5.46 -2.40 9.31
CA ARG A 60 -4.98 -3.05 8.08
C ARG A 60 -4.71 -2.08 6.95
N ILE A 61 -5.21 -0.86 7.01
CA ILE A 61 -5.07 0.12 5.92
C ILE A 61 -3.59 0.34 5.54
N PRO A 62 -2.65 0.59 6.48
CA PRO A 62 -1.25 0.78 6.12
C PRO A 62 -0.63 -0.43 5.42
N ASP A 63 -0.86 -1.63 5.95
CA ASP A 63 -0.36 -2.90 5.37
C ASP A 63 -0.81 -3.06 3.92
N VAL A 64 -2.10 -2.83 3.68
CA VAL A 64 -2.72 -3.02 2.37
C VAL A 64 -2.24 -1.96 1.38
N VAL A 65 -2.09 -0.71 1.82
CA VAL A 65 -1.52 0.36 0.99
C VAL A 65 -0.06 0.03 0.61
N THR A 66 0.76 -0.44 1.56
CA THR A 66 2.14 -0.90 1.28
C THR A 66 2.12 -2.03 0.27
N ALA A 67 1.24 -3.01 0.46
CA ALA A 67 1.09 -4.15 -0.44
C ALA A 67 0.68 -3.75 -1.87
N CYS A 68 -0.18 -2.73 -2.02
CA CYS A 68 -0.53 -2.18 -3.33
C CYS A 68 0.65 -1.45 -3.97
N GLN A 69 1.34 -0.57 -3.22
CA GLN A 69 2.50 0.18 -3.73
C GLN A 69 3.66 -0.75 -4.11
N GLY A 70 4.01 -1.72 -3.26
CA GLY A 70 5.08 -2.69 -3.51
C GLY A 70 4.80 -3.63 -4.70
N ARG A 71 3.53 -3.78 -5.09
CA ARG A 71 3.12 -4.53 -6.29
C ARG A 71 2.90 -3.65 -7.52
N GLY A 72 3.16 -2.34 -7.43
CA GLY A 72 3.00 -1.38 -8.54
C GLY A 72 1.56 -0.93 -8.79
N PHE A 73 0.62 -1.24 -7.90
CA PHE A 73 -0.78 -0.84 -8.01
C PHE A 73 -1.03 0.51 -7.33
N ALA A 74 -0.34 1.56 -7.79
CA ALA A 74 -0.43 2.89 -7.21
C ALA A 74 -1.86 3.46 -7.22
N VAL A 75 -2.62 3.23 -8.29
CA VAL A 75 -4.03 3.65 -8.41
C VAL A 75 -4.90 3.00 -7.33
N ALA A 76 -4.66 1.72 -7.02
CA ALA A 76 -5.39 1.03 -5.97
C ALA A 76 -5.04 1.57 -4.58
N ALA A 77 -3.75 1.85 -4.34
CA ALA A 77 -3.29 2.47 -3.09
C ALA A 77 -3.92 3.85 -2.88
N ASP A 78 -3.93 4.70 -3.91
CA ASP A 78 -4.52 6.04 -3.85
C ASP A 78 -6.04 5.99 -3.59
N ALA A 79 -6.75 5.09 -4.28
CA ALA A 79 -8.17 4.88 -4.04
C ALA A 79 -8.48 4.44 -2.60
N LEU A 80 -7.62 3.59 -2.00
CA LEU A 80 -7.75 3.18 -0.60
C LEU A 80 -7.52 4.33 0.37
N LEU A 81 -6.51 5.18 0.12
CA LEU A 81 -6.26 6.37 0.94
C LEU A 81 -7.41 7.38 0.84
N HIS A 82 -7.99 7.53 -0.35
CA HIS A 82 -9.14 8.41 -0.55
C HIS A 82 -10.41 7.85 0.10
N SER A 83 -10.63 6.53 0.10
CA SER A 83 -11.72 5.90 0.88
C SER A 83 -11.48 6.06 2.38
N ALA A 84 -10.25 5.87 2.85
CA ALA A 84 -9.87 6.09 4.24
C ALA A 84 -10.19 7.51 4.71
N ALA A 85 -10.00 8.52 3.86
CA ALA A 85 -10.28 9.92 4.17
C ALA A 85 -11.78 10.24 4.35
N ARG A 86 -12.70 9.45 3.76
CA ARG A 86 -14.16 9.64 3.88
C ARG A 86 -14.78 8.95 5.09
N ARG A 87 -13.96 8.24 5.88
CA ARG A 87 -14.43 7.54 7.08
C ARG A 87 -14.80 8.53 8.19
N PRO A 88 -15.49 8.08 9.25
CA PRO A 88 -15.74 8.91 10.42
C PRO A 88 -14.44 9.51 10.98
N HIS A 89 -14.53 10.72 11.52
CA HIS A 89 -13.37 11.51 11.97
C HIS A 89 -12.41 10.73 12.88
N ASP A 90 -12.92 9.99 13.86
CA ASP A 90 -12.10 9.19 14.77
C ASP A 90 -11.29 8.09 14.07
N ASP A 91 -11.87 7.47 13.04
CA ASP A 91 -11.18 6.46 12.24
C ASP A 91 -10.10 7.09 11.38
N VAL A 92 -10.37 8.25 10.76
CA VAL A 92 -9.37 9.01 9.98
C VAL A 92 -8.16 9.33 10.86
N LEU A 93 -8.37 9.87 12.06
CA LEU A 93 -7.28 10.18 12.99
C LEU A 93 -6.50 8.93 13.42
N ARG A 94 -7.19 7.80 13.63
CA ARG A 94 -6.53 6.54 13.96
C ARG A 94 -5.67 6.03 12.79
N ILE A 95 -6.16 6.14 11.55
CA ILE A 95 -5.42 5.77 10.33
C ILE A 95 -4.17 6.64 10.18
N VAL A 96 -4.31 7.96 10.30
CA VAL A 96 -3.21 8.92 10.24
C VAL A 96 -2.16 8.63 11.31
N ARG A 97 -2.59 8.32 12.54
CA ARG A 97 -1.67 7.90 13.62
C ARG A 97 -0.90 6.63 13.27
N LEU A 98 -1.52 5.65 12.61
CA LEU A 98 -0.84 4.43 12.19
C LEU A 98 0.23 4.72 11.13
N PHE A 99 -0.09 5.54 10.13
CA PHE A 99 0.89 5.98 9.13
C PHE A 99 2.06 6.77 9.77
N ASN A 100 1.76 7.71 10.67
CA ASN A 100 2.79 8.44 11.41
C ASN A 100 3.68 7.52 12.26
N SER A 101 3.10 6.53 12.93
CA SER A 101 3.86 5.56 13.74
C SER A 101 4.78 4.68 12.87
N ALA A 102 4.39 4.45 11.62
CA ALA A 102 5.18 3.75 10.61
C ALA A 102 6.14 4.69 9.83
N GLN A 103 6.27 5.96 10.24
CA GLN A 103 7.07 7.00 9.56
C GLN A 103 6.66 7.27 8.10
N ARG A 104 5.41 6.98 7.76
CA ARG A 104 4.80 7.16 6.44
C ARG A 104 4.05 8.47 6.36
N TYR A 105 4.81 9.57 6.40
CA TYR A 105 4.25 10.91 6.54
C TYR A 105 3.51 11.38 5.28
N ASP A 106 3.92 10.93 4.09
CA ASP A 106 3.28 11.30 2.84
C ASP A 106 1.85 10.74 2.76
N GLU A 107 1.65 9.47 3.12
CA GLU A 107 0.31 8.89 3.18
C GLU A 107 -0.54 9.50 4.29
N ALA A 108 0.04 9.81 5.45
CA ALA A 108 -0.65 10.52 6.52
C ALA A 108 -1.17 11.89 6.06
N ASP A 109 -0.32 12.66 5.39
CA ASP A 109 -0.65 13.98 4.85
C ASP A 109 -1.70 13.87 3.72
N LEU A 110 -1.59 12.87 2.85
CA LEU A 110 -2.57 12.64 1.77
C LEU A 110 -3.96 12.35 2.33
N VAL A 111 -4.07 11.49 3.35
CA VAL A 111 -5.34 11.19 4.02
C VAL A 111 -5.93 12.45 4.66
N LEU A 112 -5.12 13.26 5.35
CA LEU A 112 -5.59 14.50 5.98
C LEU A 112 -6.04 15.54 4.95
N LYS A 113 -5.28 15.73 3.88
CA LYS A 113 -5.65 16.62 2.77
C LYS A 113 -6.95 16.19 2.13
N ALA A 114 -7.11 14.91 1.83
CA ALA A 114 -8.34 14.38 1.25
C ALA A 114 -9.53 14.49 2.22
N ALA A 115 -9.32 14.36 3.53
CA ALA A 115 -10.39 14.46 4.53
C ALA A 115 -10.83 15.91 4.81
N THR A 116 -10.03 16.89 4.42
CA THR A 116 -10.30 18.32 4.63
C THR A 116 -10.60 19.07 3.33
N ALA A 117 -10.49 18.39 2.19
CA ALA A 117 -10.98 18.85 0.90
C ALA A 117 -12.49 18.64 0.85
N ASP A 118 -13.22 19.63 1.35
CA ASP A 118 -14.68 19.76 1.20
C ASP A 118 -15.04 20.14 -0.25
#